data_AF-A0A9D0ZIA7-F1
#
_entry.id   AF-A0A9D0ZIA7-F1
#
_cell.length_a   1.000
_cell.length_b   1.000
_cell.length_c   1.000
_cell.angle_alpha   90.00
_cell.angle_beta   90.00
_cell.angle_gamma   90.00
#
_symmetry.space_group_name_H-M   'P 1'
#
loop_
_entity.id
_entity.type
_entity.pdbx_description
1 polymer ?
#
loop_
_entity_poly.entity_id
_entity_poly.type
_entity_poly.pdbx_seq_one_letter_code
_entity_poly.pdbx_strand_id
1 'polypeptide(L)'
;MELKIGVVARSKAGRDKHRFFIVTAIDGRYAYLCDGKIHLLKRPKKKNVKHLSLTADAIPAGTFQTDKQIRKALFPYNYGKQAQSSYEEGNVCPNKMLSK
;
A
#
# COMPACT_ATOMS: atom_id res chain seq x y z
N MET A 1 -14.31 1.88 -9.87
CA MET A 1 -12.85 1.81 -10.06
C MET A 1 -12.48 0.34 -10.17
N GLU A 2 -11.93 -0.04 -11.32
CA GLU A 2 -11.65 -1.43 -11.69
C GLU A 2 -10.31 -1.88 -11.08
N LEU A 3 -10.22 -3.12 -10.61
CA LEU A 3 -8.98 -3.69 -10.13
C LEU A 3 -8.08 -4.04 -11.31
N LYS A 4 -6.90 -3.41 -11.40
CA LYS A 4 -5.90 -3.68 -12.44
C LYS A 4 -4.53 -3.92 -11.83
N ILE A 5 -3.69 -4.64 -12.55
CA ILE A 5 -2.29 -4.85 -12.18
C ILE A 5 -1.56 -3.51 -12.24
N GLY A 6 -0.68 -3.26 -11.27
CA GLY A 6 0.04 -1.99 -11.11
C GLY A 6 -0.71 -0.92 -10.32
N VAL A 7 -2.00 -1.12 -10.01
CA VAL A 7 -2.78 -0.19 -9.19
C VAL A 7 -2.31 -0.23 -7.74
N VAL A 8 -2.22 0.95 -7.12
CA VAL A 8 -1.96 1.09 -5.69
C VAL A 8 -3.24 0.82 -4.92
N ALA A 9 -3.16 -0.10 -3.95
CA ALA A 9 -4.27 -0.51 -3.11
C ALA A 9 -3.92 -0.36 -1.63
N ARG A 10 -4.84 0.24 -0.86
CA ARG A 10 -4.77 0.32 0.59
C ARG A 10 -5.52 -0.84 1.23
N SER A 11 -4.91 -1.46 2.23
CA SER A 11 -5.56 -2.47 3.06
C SER A 11 -6.57 -1.84 4.04
N LYS A 12 -7.87 -2.17 3.89
CA LYS A 12 -8.94 -1.67 4.79
C LYS A 12 -9.01 -2.40 6.13
N ALA A 13 -8.64 -3.68 6.17
CA ALA A 13 -8.78 -4.54 7.34
C ALA A 13 -7.63 -5.56 7.48
N GLY A 14 -7.47 -6.13 8.68
CA GLY A 14 -6.49 -7.18 9.03
C GLY A 14 -5.13 -6.65 9.48
N ARG A 15 -4.13 -7.55 9.58
CA ARG A 15 -2.78 -7.25 10.12
C ARG A 15 -2.06 -6.08 9.44
N ASP A 16 -2.31 -5.88 8.15
CA ASP A 16 -1.67 -4.82 7.36
C ASP A 16 -2.58 -3.61 7.12
N LYS A 17 -3.54 -3.36 8.02
CA LYS A 17 -4.45 -2.21 7.92
C LYS A 17 -3.67 -0.91 7.74
N HIS A 18 -4.21 0.00 6.92
CA HIS A 18 -3.64 1.32 6.62
C HIS A 18 -2.35 1.35 5.79
N ARG A 19 -1.79 0.20 5.41
CA ARG A 19 -0.66 0.15 4.47
C ARG A 19 -1.12 0.09 3.02
N PHE A 20 -0.30 0.67 2.16
CA PHE A 20 -0.43 0.66 0.71
C PHE A 20 0.45 -0.42 0.09
N PHE A 21 -0.07 -1.02 -0.97
CA PHE A 21 0.52 -2.13 -1.70
C PHE A 21 0.29 -1.93 -3.20
N ILE A 22 1.10 -2.58 -4.02
CA ILE A 22 0.85 -2.72 -5.47
C ILE A 22 0.14 -4.05 -5.72
N VAL A 23 -0.87 -4.01 -6.59
CA VAL A 23 -1.51 -5.22 -7.12
C VAL A 23 -0.63 -5.82 -8.22
N THR A 24 -0.12 -7.03 -8.02
CA THR A 24 0.76 -7.71 -8.99
C THR A 24 0.04 -8.76 -9.82
N ALA A 25 -0.98 -9.39 -9.25
CA ALA A 25 -1.83 -10.35 -9.94
C ALA A 25 -3.25 -10.29 -9.40
N ILE A 26 -4.20 -10.73 -10.22
CA ILE A 26 -5.62 -10.75 -9.90
C ILE A 26 -6.12 -12.16 -10.23
N ASP A 27 -6.79 -12.77 -9.26
CA ASP A 27 -7.38 -14.10 -9.39
C ASP A 27 -8.82 -14.05 -8.90
N GLY A 28 -9.72 -13.70 -9.82
CA GLY A 28 -11.15 -13.53 -9.58
C GLY A 28 -11.45 -12.58 -8.41
N ARG A 29 -11.74 -13.14 -7.23
CA ARG A 29 -12.09 -12.40 -5.99
C ARG A 29 -10.89 -12.08 -5.11
N TYR A 30 -9.70 -12.55 -5.46
CA TYR A 30 -8.47 -12.32 -4.75
C TYR A 30 -7.51 -11.46 -5.57
N ALA A 31 -6.77 -10.62 -4.87
CA ALA A 31 -5.67 -9.85 -5.41
C ALA A 31 -4.38 -10.22 -4.69
N TYR A 32 -3.28 -10.20 -5.42
CA TYR A 32 -1.94 -10.42 -4.91
C TYR A 32 -1.25 -9.07 -4.73
N LEU A 33 -0.76 -8.84 -3.51
CA LEU A 33 -0.26 -7.54 -3.07
C LEU A 33 1.22 -7.61 -2.70
N CYS A 34 1.98 -6.60 -3.12
CA CYS A 34 3.40 -6.48 -2.82
C CYS A 34 3.74 -5.09 -2.27
N ASP A 35 4.72 -5.06 -1.35
CA ASP A 35 5.30 -3.84 -0.76
C ASP A 35 6.83 -3.78 -0.94
N GLY A 36 7.47 -4.92 -1.23
CA GLY A 36 8.93 -4.99 -1.41
C GLY A 36 9.73 -4.93 -0.11
N LYS A 37 9.07 -4.93 1.05
CA LYS A 37 9.71 -5.05 2.38
C LYS A 37 9.29 -6.32 3.12
N ILE A 38 7.99 -6.46 3.38
CA ILE A 38 7.42 -7.64 4.05
C ILE A 38 6.87 -8.61 3.01
N HIS A 39 6.10 -8.10 2.05
CA HIS A 39 5.51 -8.90 0.96
C HIS A 39 6.29 -8.63 -0.31
N LEU A 40 7.15 -9.60 -0.65
CA LEU A 40 8.05 -9.59 -1.80
C LEU A 40 7.31 -10.05 -3.06
N LEU A 41 7.88 -9.81 -4.24
CA LEU A 41 7.37 -10.35 -5.51
C LEU A 41 7.32 -11.88 -5.53
N LYS A 42 8.29 -12.55 -4.88
CA LYS A 42 8.32 -14.01 -4.77
C LYS A 42 7.25 -14.57 -3.83
N ARG A 43 6.80 -13.77 -2.86
CA ARG A 43 5.83 -14.16 -1.82
C ARG A 43 4.77 -13.06 -1.66
N PRO A 44 3.95 -12.83 -2.70
CA PRO A 44 2.93 -11.81 -2.67
C PRO A 44 1.84 -12.17 -1.67
N LYS A 45 1.24 -11.16 -1.06
CA LYS A 45 0.14 -11.38 -0.12
C LYS A 45 -1.17 -11.58 -0.88
N LYS A 46 -1.79 -12.75 -0.72
CA LYS A 46 -3.16 -13.01 -1.18
C LYS A 46 -4.16 -12.26 -0.28
N LYS A 47 -5.01 -11.44 -0.88
CA LYS A 47 -6.05 -10.68 -0.17
C LYS A 47 -7.36 -10.64 -0.95
N ASN A 48 -8.49 -10.72 -0.25
CA ASN A 48 -9.79 -10.57 -0.89
C ASN A 48 -10.03 -9.11 -1.29
N VAL A 49 -10.53 -8.88 -2.50
CA VAL A 49 -10.78 -7.55 -3.09
C VAL A 49 -11.74 -6.72 -2.23
N LYS A 50 -12.69 -7.36 -1.52
CA LYS A 50 -13.62 -6.67 -0.60
C LYS A 50 -12.91 -5.90 0.53
N HIS A 51 -11.70 -6.32 0.91
CA HIS A 51 -10.92 -5.68 1.97
C HIS A 51 -9.85 -4.71 1.44
N LEU A 52 -9.93 -4.37 0.15
CA LEU A 52 -9.07 -3.40 -0.49
C LEU A 52 -9.81 -2.09 -0.76
N SER A 53 -9.05 -1.00 -0.64
CA SER A 53 -9.42 0.31 -1.17
C SER A 53 -8.48 0.58 -2.31
N LEU A 54 -8.99 0.66 -3.52
CA LEU A 54 -8.18 1.03 -4.67
C LEU A 54 -7.97 2.55 -4.67
N THR A 55 -6.77 2.97 -5.02
CA THR A 55 -6.41 4.37 -5.26
C THR A 55 -6.50 4.65 -6.76
N ALA A 56 -6.63 5.91 -7.15
CA ALA A 56 -6.57 6.33 -8.56
C ALA A 56 -5.18 6.15 -9.18
N ASP A 57 -4.15 6.02 -8.35
CA ASP A 57 -2.76 5.90 -8.80
C ASP A 57 -2.44 4.49 -9.29
N ALA A 58 -1.93 4.44 -10.52
CA ALA A 58 -1.39 3.23 -11.12
C ALA A 58 0.09 3.45 -11.43
N ILE A 59 0.91 2.50 -11.02
CA ILE A 59 2.33 2.47 -11.35
C ILE A 59 2.47 1.66 -12.65
N PRO A 60 3.27 2.11 -13.63
CA PRO A 60 3.49 1.38 -14.88
C PRO A 60 4.41 0.17 -14.68
N ALA A 61 4.23 -0.87 -15.50
CA ALA A 61 4.91 -2.16 -15.39
C ALA A 61 6.45 -2.11 -15.35
N GLY A 62 7.07 -1.08 -15.95
CA GLY A 62 8.53 -0.90 -15.92
C GLY A 62 9.08 -0.54 -14.54
N THR A 63 8.26 -0.04 -13.62
CA THR A 63 8.71 0.52 -12.34
C THR A 63 8.55 -0.44 -11.16
N PHE A 64 7.93 -1.61 -11.31
CA PHE A 64 7.72 -2.55 -10.20
C PHE A 64 8.27 -3.96 -10.45
N GLN A 65 9.33 -4.08 -11.26
CA GLN A 65 9.96 -5.37 -11.58
C GLN A 65 10.78 -5.94 -10.42
N THR A 66 11.28 -5.09 -9.51
CA THR A 66 12.08 -5.51 -8.36
C THR A 66 11.51 -4.95 -7.05
N ASP A 67 11.76 -5.69 -5.95
CA ASP A 67 11.30 -5.28 -4.61
C ASP A 67 11.81 -3.89 -4.20
N LYS A 68 13.04 -3.53 -4.64
CA LYS A 68 13.62 -2.20 -4.40
C LYS A 68 12.84 -1.09 -5.10
N GLN A 69 12.40 -1.32 -6.33
CA GLN A 69 11.61 -0.31 -7.05
C GLN A 69 10.21 -0.18 -6.47
N ILE A 70 9.55 -1.31 -6.12
CA ILE A 70 8.26 -1.30 -5.43
C ILE A 70 8.33 -0.50 -4.13
N ARG A 71 9.36 -0.77 -3.31
CA ARG A 71 9.56 -0.06 -2.05
C ARG A 71 9.75 1.44 -2.27
N LYS A 72 10.49 1.85 -3.31
CA LYS A 72 10.65 3.26 -3.66
C LYS A 72 9.33 3.90 -4.12
N ALA A 73 8.57 3.20 -4.96
CA ALA A 73 7.32 3.70 -5.50
C ALA A 73 6.22 3.83 -4.42
N LEU A 74 6.19 2.91 -3.44
CA LEU A 74 5.25 2.95 -2.31
C LEU A 74 5.72 3.79 -1.12
N PHE A 75 6.99 4.21 -1.10
CA PHE A 75 7.53 5.01 0.01
C PHE A 75 6.72 6.29 0.30
N PRO A 76 6.32 7.09 -0.71
CA PRO A 76 5.50 8.29 -0.49
C PRO A 76 4.14 7.97 0.13
N TYR A 77 3.56 6.82 -0.20
CA TYR A 77 2.24 6.40 0.30
C TYR A 77 2.29 5.86 1.73
N ASN A 78 3.33 5.10 2.08
CA ASN A 78 3.46 4.44 3.37
C ASN A 78 4.14 5.29 4.44
N TYR A 79 5.05 6.19 4.06
CA TYR A 79 5.86 6.99 4.99
C TYR A 79 5.72 8.50 4.81
N GLY A 80 5.10 8.95 3.71
CA GLY A 80 4.83 10.36 3.44
C GLY A 80 6.05 11.17 2.99
N LYS A 81 5.82 12.13 2.07
CA LYS A 81 6.37 13.47 2.29
C LYS A 81 5.45 14.13 3.31
N GLN A 82 5.99 14.69 4.38
CA GLN A 82 5.20 15.63 5.19
C GLN A 82 4.77 16.81 4.28
N ALA A 83 3.53 17.27 4.50
CA ALA A 83 2.86 18.47 3.94
C ALA A 83 2.11 18.31 2.60
N GLN A 84 0.78 18.16 2.66
CA GLN A 84 -0.20 19.26 2.45
C GLN A 84 -1.64 18.70 2.36
N SER A 85 -2.40 18.83 3.45
CA SER A 85 -3.81 19.21 3.39
C SER A 85 -4.18 19.79 4.76
N SER A 86 -4.04 21.11 4.87
CA SER A 86 -5.06 22.02 5.42
C SER A 86 -6.33 21.35 5.97
N TYR A 87 -6.61 21.57 7.27
CA TYR A 87 -7.94 21.73 7.93
C TYR A 87 -9.10 20.86 7.35
N GLU A 88 -9.64 19.85 8.04
CA GLU A 88 -10.41 19.99 9.28
C GLU A 88 -10.03 19.02 10.41
N GLU A 89 -10.45 19.45 11.59
CA GLU A 89 -10.01 19.16 12.95
C GLU A 89 -10.24 17.72 13.43
N GLY A 90 -9.39 17.26 14.38
CA GLY A 90 -9.73 16.07 15.15
C GLY A 90 -8.59 15.29 15.81
N ASN A 91 -7.70 15.97 16.54
CA ASN A 91 -6.87 15.44 17.63
C ASN A 91 -5.89 14.27 17.36
N VAL A 92 -4.63 14.71 17.26
CA VAL A 92 -3.36 14.10 17.68
C VAL A 92 -3.46 13.09 18.84
N CYS A 93 -2.75 11.96 18.71
CA CYS A 93 -2.09 11.27 19.82
C CYS A 93 -0.62 11.05 19.45
N PRO A 94 0.36 11.76 20.05
CA PRO A 94 1.76 11.57 19.76
C PRO A 94 2.27 10.37 20.54
N ASN A 95 3.06 9.54 19.89
CA ASN A 95 3.69 8.36 20.48
C ASN A 95 4.70 8.80 21.57
N LYS A 96 4.28 8.73 22.84
CA LYS A 96 5.13 8.64 24.06
C LYS A 96 5.37 7.12 24.25
N MET A 97 6.55 6.52 24.41
CA MET A 97 7.87 6.95 24.85
C MET A 97 8.93 6.01 24.25
N LEU A 98 10.14 6.51 23.98
CA LEU A 98 11.35 5.68 24.03
C LEU A 98 11.63 5.37 25.51
N SER A 99 11.70 4.09 25.89
CA SER A 99 12.30 3.69 27.17
C SER A 99 13.80 3.49 26.97
N LYS A 100 14.57 4.03 27.93
CA LYS A 100 16.03 3.94 28.04
C LYS A 100 16.55 2.51 28.05
#